data_AF-T1IB54-F1
#
_entry.id   AF-T1IB54-F1
#
_cell.length_a   1.000
_cell.length_b   1.000
_cell.length_c   1.000
_cell.angle_alpha   90.00
_cell.angle_beta   90.00
_cell.angle_gamma   90.00
#
_symmetry.space_group_name_H-M   'P 1'
#
loop_
_entity.id
_entity.type
_entity.pdbx_description
1 polymer ?
#
loop_
_entity_poly.entity_id
_entity_poly.type
_entity_poly.pdbx_seq_one_letter_code
_entity_poly.pdbx_strand_id
1 'polypeptide(L)'
;MAASMSLNKVHGVSRLIYKIENSIKNGNYYEAHQMYKTLYFRYLSQKKYVELLDLLFEGASLLLNHDQASGVDLANLYIEVLVKSNALPNEEYIRKLSKSVKVNK
;
A
#
# COMPACT_ATOMS: atom_id res chain seq x y z
N MET A 1 -19.63 -17.97 -18.87
CA MET A 1 -19.52 -17.87 -17.39
C MET A 1 -18.17 -17.32 -16.89
N ALA A 2 -17.04 -17.51 -17.59
CA ALA A 2 -15.73 -17.00 -17.13
C ALA A 2 -15.55 -15.46 -17.21
N ALA A 3 -16.17 -14.80 -18.18
CA ALA A 3 -16.00 -13.35 -18.42
C ALA A 3 -16.62 -12.46 -17.32
N SER A 4 -17.72 -12.89 -16.67
CA SER A 4 -18.40 -12.12 -15.62
C SER A 4 -17.68 -12.17 -14.26
N MET A 5 -16.90 -13.22 -13.98
CA MET A 5 -16.09 -13.32 -12.75
C MET A 5 -14.89 -12.37 -12.74
N SER A 6 -14.31 -12.09 -13.92
CA SER A 6 -13.16 -11.18 -14.05
C SER A 6 -13.56 -9.72 -13.81
N LEU A 7 -14.71 -9.30 -14.36
CA LEU A 7 -15.21 -7.93 -14.25
C LEU A 7 -15.55 -7.55 -12.79
N ASN A 8 -16.22 -8.42 -12.03
CA ASN A 8 -16.57 -8.13 -10.63
C ASN A 8 -15.35 -7.94 -9.71
N LYS A 9 -14.20 -8.56 -10.03
CA LYS A 9 -12.98 -8.48 -9.23
C LYS A 9 -12.32 -7.09 -9.30
N VAL A 10 -12.39 -6.43 -10.45
CA VAL A 10 -11.83 -5.09 -10.70
C VAL A 10 -12.63 -4.00 -9.96
N HIS A 11 -13.96 -4.19 -9.86
CA HIS A 11 -14.85 -3.25 -9.17
C HIS A 11 -14.62 -3.23 -7.65
N GLY A 12 -14.30 -4.38 -7.04
CA GLY A 12 -14.11 -4.49 -5.59
C GLY A 12 -12.84 -3.79 -5.09
N VAL A 13 -11.75 -3.81 -5.87
CA VAL A 13 -10.49 -3.13 -5.55
C VAL A 13 -10.65 -1.62 -5.68
N SER A 14 -11.20 -1.15 -6.80
CA SER A 14 -11.42 0.27 -7.06
C SER A 14 -12.32 0.91 -6.00
N ARG A 15 -13.36 0.19 -5.56
CA ARG A 15 -14.23 0.62 -4.44
C ARG A 15 -13.47 0.73 -3.12
N LEU A 16 -12.52 -0.16 -2.87
CA LEU A 16 -11.75 -0.14 -1.63
C LEU A 16 -10.74 1.02 -1.62
N ILE A 17 -10.10 1.32 -2.76
CA ILE A 17 -9.22 2.49 -2.93
C ILE A 17 -10.02 3.78 -2.69
N TYR A 18 -11.18 3.93 -3.31
CA TYR A 18 -12.06 5.09 -3.07
C TYR A 18 -12.43 5.26 -1.59
N LYS A 19 -12.71 4.15 -0.89
CA LYS A 19 -12.98 4.20 0.55
C LYS A 19 -11.74 4.61 1.37
N ILE A 20 -10.54 4.19 0.98
CA ILE A 20 -9.29 4.61 1.64
C ILE A 20 -9.14 6.12 1.50
N GLU A 21 -9.30 6.66 0.29
CA GLU A 21 -9.22 8.10 0.04
C GLU A 21 -10.23 8.89 0.88
N ASN A 22 -11.47 8.42 0.99
CA ASN A 22 -12.47 9.05 1.84
C ASN A 22 -12.14 8.96 3.32
N SER A 23 -11.64 7.82 3.80
CA SER A 23 -11.18 7.68 5.19
C SER A 23 -10.07 8.67 5.50
N ILE A 24 -9.09 8.83 4.60
CA ILE A 24 -8.04 9.84 4.75
C ILE A 24 -8.61 11.25 4.81
N LYS A 25 -9.47 11.64 3.85
CA LYS A 25 -10.08 12.98 3.80
C LYS A 25 -10.85 13.32 5.09
N ASN A 26 -11.42 12.31 5.73
CA ASN A 26 -12.20 12.45 6.96
C ASN A 26 -11.33 12.34 8.24
N GLY A 27 -10.02 12.14 8.13
CA GLY A 27 -9.13 11.94 9.29
C GLY A 27 -9.23 10.55 9.93
N ASN A 28 -9.91 9.61 9.29
CA ASN A 28 -10.09 8.22 9.73
C ASN A 28 -8.85 7.39 9.33
N TYR A 29 -7.68 7.78 9.85
CA TYR A 29 -6.38 7.23 9.44
C TYR A 29 -6.20 5.76 9.86
N TYR A 30 -6.80 5.36 10.98
CA TYR A 30 -6.78 3.97 11.43
C TYR A 30 -7.55 3.06 10.47
N GLU A 31 -8.75 3.48 10.06
CA GLU A 31 -9.57 2.76 9.09
C GLU A 31 -8.87 2.66 7.74
N ALA A 32 -8.29 3.77 7.27
CA ALA A 32 -7.50 3.78 6.04
C ALA A 32 -6.33 2.77 6.13
N HIS A 33 -5.61 2.76 7.26
CA HIS A 33 -4.52 1.82 7.49
C HIS A 33 -4.97 0.35 7.44
N GLN A 34 -6.06 -0.02 8.11
CA GLN A 34 -6.59 -1.39 8.06
C GLN A 34 -7.00 -1.82 6.64
N MET A 35 -7.51 -0.87 5.86
CA MET A 35 -7.85 -1.11 4.47
C MET A 35 -6.63 -1.30 3.57
N TYR A 36 -5.54 -0.55 3.79
CA TYR A 36 -4.25 -0.82 3.14
C TYR A 36 -3.75 -2.24 3.43
N LYS A 37 -3.81 -2.69 4.68
CA LYS A 37 -3.43 -4.08 5.05
C LYS A 37 -4.30 -5.13 4.36
N THR A 38 -5.59 -4.83 4.16
CA THR A 38 -6.49 -5.72 3.41
C THR A 38 -6.08 -5.84 1.94
N LEU A 39 -5.70 -4.72 1.30
CA LEU A 39 -5.18 -4.73 -0.07
C LEU A 39 -3.82 -5.42 -0.17
N TYR A 40 -2.96 -5.26 0.84
CA TYR A 40 -1.68 -5.95 0.93
C TYR A 40 -1.81 -7.46 0.75
N PHE A 41 -2.59 -8.14 1.60
CA PHE A 41 -2.77 -9.59 1.50
C PHE A 41 -3.39 -10.01 0.16
N ARG A 42 -4.33 -9.19 -0.36
CA ARG A 42 -4.99 -9.46 -1.63
C ARG A 42 -4.05 -9.39 -2.83
N TYR A 43 -3.20 -8.36 -2.92
CA TYR A 43 -2.26 -8.24 -4.02
C TYR A 43 -1.08 -9.19 -3.87
N LEU A 44 -0.63 -9.44 -2.64
CA LEU A 44 0.45 -10.39 -2.37
C LEU A 44 0.06 -11.80 -2.80
N SER A 45 -1.14 -12.27 -2.45
CA SER A 45 -1.65 -13.58 -2.91
C SER A 45 -1.81 -13.69 -4.43
N GLN A 46 -1.98 -12.55 -5.12
CA GLN A 46 -2.03 -12.49 -6.58
C GLN A 46 -0.66 -12.28 -7.23
N LYS A 47 0.42 -12.17 -6.43
CA LYS A 47 1.78 -11.84 -6.89
C LYS A 47 1.86 -10.54 -7.69
N LYS A 48 0.95 -9.60 -7.43
CA LYS A 48 0.94 -8.25 -8.03
C LYS A 48 1.92 -7.34 -7.31
N TYR A 49 3.21 -7.67 -7.40
CA TYR A 49 4.24 -7.05 -6.58
C TYR A 49 4.45 -5.58 -6.94
N VAL A 50 4.44 -5.22 -8.23
CA VAL A 50 4.66 -3.84 -8.68
C VAL A 50 3.54 -2.94 -8.17
N GLU A 51 2.28 -3.32 -8.42
CA GLU A 51 1.13 -2.54 -7.98
C GLU A 51 1.02 -2.47 -6.46
N LEU A 52 1.47 -3.51 -5.75
CA LEU A 52 1.51 -3.52 -4.30
C LEU A 52 2.59 -2.59 -3.75
N LEU A 53 3.78 -2.56 -4.36
CA LEU A 53 4.86 -1.66 -3.94
C LEU A 53 4.43 -0.20 -4.09
N ASP A 54 3.81 0.17 -5.21
CA ASP A 54 3.31 1.53 -5.42
C ASP A 54 2.22 1.90 -4.40
N LEU A 55 1.24 1.01 -4.19
CA LEU A 55 0.18 1.20 -3.20
C LEU A 55 0.73 1.44 -1.78
N LEU A 56 1.71 0.63 -1.36
CA LEU A 56 2.29 0.74 -0.01
C LEU A 56 3.16 1.98 0.12
N PHE A 57 3.90 2.35 -0.92
CA PHE A 57 4.72 3.57 -0.90
C PHE A 57 3.86 4.83 -0.82
N GLU A 58 2.79 4.91 -1.61
CA GLU A 58 1.82 6.01 -1.56
C GLU A 58 1.14 6.08 -0.20
N GLY A 59 0.63 4.95 0.30
CA GLY A 59 -0.03 4.88 1.61
C GLY A 59 0.88 5.25 2.77
N ALA A 60 2.12 4.74 2.77
CA ALA A 60 3.11 5.08 3.79
C ALA A 60 3.44 6.57 3.76
N SER A 61 3.73 7.12 2.58
CA SER A 61 4.04 8.55 2.41
C SER A 61 2.90 9.42 2.90
N LEU A 62 1.66 9.07 2.55
CA LEU A 62 0.47 9.80 2.94
C LEU A 62 0.28 9.80 4.47
N LEU A 63 0.33 8.63 5.10
CA LEU A 63 0.12 8.51 6.55
C LEU A 63 1.24 9.21 7.34
N LEU A 64 2.48 9.11 6.89
CA LEU A 64 3.61 9.81 7.50
C LEU A 64 3.48 11.34 7.38
N ASN A 65 2.97 11.85 6.25
CA ASN A 65 2.71 13.28 6.09
C ASN A 65 1.60 13.82 7.02
N HIS A 66 0.80 12.94 7.62
CA HIS A 66 -0.21 13.26 8.63
C HIS A 66 0.22 12.86 10.05
N ASP A 67 1.53 12.67 10.27
CA ASP A 67 2.15 12.27 11.55
C ASP A 67 1.61 10.95 12.12
N GLN A 68 1.11 10.06 11.26
CA GLN A 68 0.56 8.79 11.67
C GLN A 68 1.64 7.70 11.67
N ALA A 69 1.92 7.13 12.86
CA ALA A 69 2.85 6.01 13.02
C ALA A 69 2.49 4.78 12.18
N SER A 70 1.21 4.64 11.78
CA SER A 70 0.75 3.59 10.85
C SER A 70 1.44 3.64 9.49
N GLY A 71 1.99 4.79 9.08
CA GLY A 71 2.79 4.89 7.85
C GLY A 71 4.10 4.08 7.92
N VAL A 72 4.69 3.92 9.11
CA VAL A 72 5.88 3.08 9.31
C VAL A 72 5.54 1.59 9.12
N ASP A 73 4.35 1.14 9.56
CA ASP A 73 3.89 -0.24 9.34
C ASP A 73 3.77 -0.53 7.83
N LEU A 74 3.20 0.40 7.05
CA LEU A 74 3.12 0.26 5.60
C LEU A 74 4.50 0.26 4.92
N ALA A 75 5.45 1.05 5.42
CA ALA A 75 6.83 1.01 4.93
C ALA A 75 7.52 -0.33 5.24
N ASN A 76 7.26 -0.94 6.40
CA ASN A 76 7.76 -2.28 6.71
C ASN A 76 7.16 -3.34 5.79
N LEU A 77 5.86 -3.26 5.50
CA LEU A 77 5.22 -4.13 4.51
C LEU A 77 5.84 -3.95 3.12
N TYR A 78 6.20 -2.72 2.72
CA TYR A 78 6.88 -2.48 1.45
C TYR A 78 8.21 -3.24 1.37
N ILE A 79 9.02 -3.20 2.44
CA ILE A 79 10.27 -3.97 2.55
C ILE A 79 9.99 -5.47 2.45
N GLU A 80 8.95 -5.96 3.15
CA GLU A 80 8.56 -7.37 3.10
C GLU A 80 8.22 -7.82 1.66
N VAL A 81 7.55 -6.97 0.88
CA VAL A 81 7.23 -7.26 -0.53
C VAL A 81 8.49 -7.31 -1.40
N LEU A 82 9.45 -6.41 -1.20
CA LEU A 82 10.73 -6.46 -1.91
C LEU A 82 11.45 -7.79 -1.66
N VAL A 83 11.49 -8.25 -0.40
CA VAL A 83 12.08 -9.53 -0.04
C VAL A 83 11.33 -10.69 -0.69
N LYS A 84 9.99 -10.74 -0.59
CA LYS A 84 9.18 -11.83 -1.15
C LYS A 84 9.18 -11.88 -2.68
N SER A 85 9.40 -10.75 -3.34
CA SER A 85 9.46 -10.68 -4.81
C SER A 85 10.84 -10.99 -5.37
N ASN A 86 11.85 -11.27 -4.52
CA ASN A 86 13.26 -11.38 -4.89
C ASN A 86 13.73 -10.17 -5.72
N ALA A 87 13.24 -8.98 -5.37
CA ALA A 87 13.58 -7.76 -6.08
C ALA A 87 15.09 -7.49 -5.96
N LEU A 88 15.75 -7.27 -7.10
CA LEU A 88 17.13 -6.82 -7.09
C LEU A 88 17.22 -5.41 -6.48
N PRO A 89 18.30 -5.08 -5.77
CA PRO A 89 18.54 -3.72 -5.30
C PRO A 89 18.45 -2.74 -6.47
N ASN A 90 17.59 -1.74 -6.32
CA ASN A 90 17.39 -0.67 -7.30
C ASN A 90 17.45 0.67 -6.57
N GLU A 91 18.12 1.65 -7.16
CA GLU A 91 18.23 3.02 -6.63
C GLU A 91 16.86 3.63 -6.32
N GLU A 92 15.82 3.31 -7.10
CA GLU A 92 14.46 3.78 -6.85
C GLU A 92 13.93 3.27 -5.52
N TYR A 93 14.10 1.97 -5.22
CA TYR A 93 13.67 1.39 -3.96
C TYR A 93 14.42 2.00 -2.78
N ILE A 94 15.73 2.20 -2.94
CA ILE A 94 16.57 2.85 -1.92
C ILE A 94 16.10 4.29 -1.69
N ARG A 95 15.82 5.05 -2.75
CA ARG A 95 15.29 6.41 -2.65
C ARG A 95 13.92 6.42 -1.96
N LYS A 96 13.00 5.54 -2.34
CA LYS A 96 11.66 5.42 -1.73
C LYS A 96 11.79 5.15 -0.22
N LEU A 97 12.62 4.19 0.18
CA LEU A 97 12.88 3.89 1.59
C LEU A 97 13.54 5.05 2.34
N SER A 98 14.51 5.73 1.73
CA SER A 98 15.22 6.86 2.36
C SER A 98 14.30 8.04 2.70
N LYS A 99 13.20 8.23 1.96
CA LYS A 99 12.20 9.25 2.25
C LYS A 99 11.37 8.88 3.48
N SER A 100 10.97 7.62 3.60
CA SER A 100 10.15 7.15 4.71
C SER A 100 10.86 7.21 6.07
N VAL A 101 12.21 7.18 6.09
CA VAL A 101 13.02 7.22 7.34
C VAL A 101 13.19 8.64 7.90
N LYS A 102 13.04 9.70 7.09
CA LYS A 102 13.34 11.09 7.50
C LYS A 102 12.28 11.75 8.39
N VAL A 103 11.14 11.10 8.61
CA VAL A 103 9.98 11.72 9.28
C VAL A 103 10.04 11.62 10.82
N ASN A 104 11.00 10.88 11.41
CA ASN A 104 11.20 10.81 12.86
C ASN A 104 12.17 11.89 13.38
N LYS A 105 11.86 13.17 13.22
CA LYS A 105 12.58 14.27 13.88
C LYS A 105 11.63 15.27 14.51
#